data_AF-A0A5P9NP77-F1
#
_entry.id   AF-A0A5P9NP77-F1
#
_cell.length_a   1.000
_cell.length_b   1.000
_cell.length_c   1.000
_cell.angle_alpha   90.00
_cell.angle_beta   90.00
_cell.angle_gamma   90.00
#
_symmetry.space_group_name_H-M   'P 1'
#
loop_
_entity.id
_entity.type
_entity.pdbx_description
1 polymer ?
#
loop_
_entity_poly.entity_id
_entity_poly.type
_entity_poly.pdbx_seq_one_letter_code
_entity_poly.pdbx_strand_id
1 'polypeptide(L)'
;MRSFFLSSALLLLALPAMAQQSEMFGPYELHYSVVNTTFLAPKVAATYNITRGKERAILNLAVREHMEDGTSIPRTMELKGKTWDLLQSTHHFEFQEVRENPAIYYIAEFKYLNEEWRHFEVYFRPEGATQTYTFKLRQQLYTD
;
A
#
# COMPACT_ATOMS: atom_id res chain seq x y z
N MET A 1 5.84 -61.35 6.06
CA MET A 1 6.51 -60.02 6.10
C MET A 1 5.73 -59.08 5.19
N ARG A 2 4.99 -58.11 5.75
CA ARG A 2 4.24 -57.08 5.00
C ARG A 2 4.86 -55.73 5.35
N SER A 3 5.71 -55.21 4.48
CA SER A 3 6.29 -53.87 4.63
C SER A 3 5.30 -52.83 4.10
N PHE A 4 4.74 -52.03 5.00
CA PHE A 4 3.92 -50.87 4.69
C PHE A 4 4.79 -49.78 4.02
N PHE A 5 4.38 -49.34 2.82
CA PHE A 5 4.92 -48.14 2.18
C PHE A 5 4.31 -46.91 2.86
N LEU A 6 5.14 -46.06 3.48
CA LEU A 6 4.74 -44.76 4.02
C LEU A 6 5.27 -43.67 3.08
N SER A 7 4.47 -43.27 2.07
CA SER A 7 4.77 -42.08 1.27
C SER A 7 4.43 -40.83 2.09
N SER A 8 5.46 -40.12 2.56
CA SER A 8 5.30 -38.81 3.18
C SER A 8 5.14 -37.75 2.09
N ALA A 9 3.92 -37.23 1.93
CA ALA A 9 3.64 -36.10 1.07
C ALA A 9 3.99 -34.80 1.82
N LEU A 10 5.09 -34.16 1.43
CA LEU A 10 5.50 -32.86 1.95
C LEU A 10 4.58 -31.77 1.36
N LEU A 11 3.55 -31.38 2.11
CA LEU A 11 2.77 -30.18 1.79
C LEU A 11 3.65 -28.95 2.02
N LEU A 12 4.12 -28.33 0.94
CA LEU A 12 4.65 -26.98 0.96
C LEU A 12 3.50 -26.02 1.29
N LEU A 13 3.43 -25.59 2.55
CA LEU A 13 2.58 -24.49 2.97
C LEU A 13 3.09 -23.20 2.30
N ALA A 14 2.41 -22.76 1.24
CA ALA A 14 2.62 -21.44 0.68
C ALA A 14 2.16 -20.40 1.72
N LEU A 15 3.11 -19.77 2.40
CA LEU A 15 2.81 -18.62 3.25
C LEU A 15 2.28 -17.49 2.36
N PRO A 16 1.19 -16.80 2.75
CA PRO A 16 0.73 -15.64 2.01
C PRO A 16 1.81 -14.56 2.07
N ALA A 17 2.49 -14.34 0.95
CA ALA A 17 3.32 -13.15 0.79
C ALA A 17 2.38 -11.94 0.80
N MET A 18 2.68 -10.94 1.65
CA MET A 18 2.07 -9.62 1.50
C MET A 18 2.62 -9.03 0.20
N ALA A 19 1.94 -9.31 -0.91
CA ALA A 19 2.33 -8.81 -2.21
C ALA A 19 2.12 -7.30 -2.24
N GLN A 20 3.20 -6.54 -2.33
CA GLN A 20 3.15 -5.14 -2.73
C GLN A 20 2.43 -5.08 -4.08
N GLN A 21 1.35 -4.30 -4.16
CA GLN A 21 0.53 -4.20 -5.37
C GLN A 21 0.96 -2.99 -6.20
N SER A 22 0.77 -3.06 -7.51
CA SER A 22 1.00 -1.92 -8.41
C SER A 22 0.00 -1.86 -9.55
N GLU A 23 -0.15 -0.68 -10.14
CA GLU A 23 -0.99 -0.42 -11.31
C GLU A 23 -0.29 0.55 -12.28
N MET A 24 -0.43 0.30 -13.58
CA MET A 24 0.19 1.11 -14.63
C MET A 24 -0.72 2.23 -15.11
N PHE A 25 -0.14 3.43 -15.26
CA PHE A 25 -0.76 4.66 -15.72
C PHE A 25 0.10 5.29 -16.83
N GLY A 26 0.00 4.76 -18.04
CA GLY A 26 0.96 5.10 -19.11
C GLY A 26 2.36 4.58 -18.74
N PRO A 27 3.42 5.42 -18.77
CA PRO A 27 4.76 5.00 -18.36
C PRO A 27 4.94 4.94 -16.84
N TYR A 28 3.95 5.36 -16.05
CA TYR A 28 4.06 5.45 -14.61
C TYR A 28 3.47 4.21 -13.91
N GLU A 29 4.25 3.55 -13.08
CA GLU A 29 3.81 2.46 -12.19
C GLU A 29 3.57 3.02 -10.79
N LEU A 30 2.32 2.99 -10.33
CA LEU A 30 1.95 3.34 -8.97
C LEU A 30 1.99 2.08 -8.10
N HIS A 31 2.95 1.98 -7.20
CA HIS A 31 2.95 0.99 -6.13
C HIS A 31 2.11 1.48 -4.96
N TYR A 32 1.33 0.58 -4.37
CA TYR A 32 0.48 0.89 -3.23
C TYR A 32 0.45 -0.25 -2.21
N SER A 33 0.21 0.12 -0.95
CA SER A 33 -0.09 -0.82 0.13
C SER A 33 -0.98 -0.18 1.18
N VAL A 34 -1.79 -1.02 1.84
CA VAL A 34 -2.56 -0.66 3.02
C VAL A 34 -2.09 -1.54 4.17
N VAL A 35 -1.57 -0.93 5.24
CA VAL A 35 -0.90 -1.65 6.32
C VAL A 35 -1.44 -1.22 7.68
N ASN A 36 -1.84 -2.17 8.51
CA ASN A 36 -2.17 -1.91 9.90
C ASN A 36 -0.93 -1.44 10.67
N THR A 37 -1.06 -0.34 11.40
CA THR A 37 0.07 0.30 12.08
C THR A 37 0.63 -0.54 13.23
N THR A 38 -0.13 -1.51 13.74
CA THR A 38 0.28 -2.58 14.65
C THR A 38 1.46 -3.39 14.10
N PHE A 39 1.49 -3.66 12.80
CA PHE A 39 2.56 -4.41 12.13
C PHE A 39 3.84 -3.60 11.92
N LEU A 40 3.78 -2.27 12.02
CA LEU A 40 4.98 -1.46 11.95
C LEU A 40 5.83 -1.69 13.21
N ALA A 41 7.12 -1.96 13.00
CA ALA A 41 8.08 -1.99 14.09
C ALA A 41 8.05 -0.63 14.83
N PRO A 42 8.11 -0.60 16.18
CA PRO A 42 8.02 0.64 16.96
C PRO A 42 8.98 1.73 16.49
N LYS A 43 10.21 1.33 16.11
CA LYS A 43 11.23 2.25 15.58
C LYS A 43 10.80 2.88 14.25
N VAL A 44 10.22 2.11 13.33
CA VAL A 44 9.75 2.60 12.02
C VAL A 44 8.61 3.59 12.21
N ALA A 45 7.63 3.24 13.05
CA ALA A 45 6.53 4.14 13.38
C ALA A 45 7.04 5.44 14.01
N ALA A 46 7.99 5.36 14.95
CA ALA A 46 8.59 6.55 15.56
C ALA A 46 9.37 7.41 14.56
N THR A 47 10.18 6.81 13.67
CA THR A 47 10.92 7.54 12.64
C THR A 47 10.00 8.37 11.75
N TYR A 48 8.83 7.82 11.41
CA TYR A 48 7.87 8.47 10.51
C TYR A 48 6.71 9.16 11.23
N ASN A 49 6.78 9.28 12.56
CA ASN A 49 5.74 9.87 13.40
C ASN A 49 4.35 9.24 13.19
N ILE A 50 4.30 7.94 12.89
CA ILE A 50 3.08 7.16 12.67
C ILE A 50 2.53 6.69 14.01
N THR A 51 1.25 6.95 14.26
CA THR A 51 0.60 6.47 15.48
C THR A 51 0.21 4.99 15.34
N ARG A 52 0.80 4.12 16.16
CA ARG A 52 0.42 2.69 16.21
C ARG A 52 -0.90 2.50 16.95
N GLY A 53 -1.79 1.67 16.40
CA GLY A 53 -3.05 1.29 17.05
C GLY A 53 -3.84 0.25 16.27
N LYS A 54 -4.74 -0.46 16.98
CA LYS A 54 -5.57 -1.56 16.46
C LYS A 54 -6.60 -1.17 15.40
N GLU A 55 -6.93 0.11 15.35
CA GLU A 55 -7.91 0.72 14.44
C GLU A 55 -7.24 1.78 13.56
N ARG A 56 -5.93 1.63 13.32
CA ARG A 56 -5.13 2.57 12.54
C ARG A 56 -4.37 1.85 11.46
N ALA A 57 -4.48 2.35 10.25
CA ALA A 57 -3.74 1.86 9.10
C ALA A 57 -3.09 3.04 8.36
N ILE A 58 -2.13 2.71 7.50
CA ILE A 58 -1.54 3.64 6.55
C ILE A 58 -1.89 3.22 5.13
N LEU A 59 -2.13 4.20 4.26
CA LEU A 59 -2.00 4.05 2.82
C LEU A 59 -0.59 4.53 2.44
N ASN A 60 0.21 3.68 1.82
CA ASN A 60 1.52 4.03 1.30
C ASN A 60 1.49 3.98 -0.23
N LEU A 61 1.96 5.05 -0.88
CA LEU A 61 2.02 5.19 -2.32
C LEU A 61 3.43 5.57 -2.78
N ALA A 62 3.90 4.98 -3.87
CA ALA A 62 5.14 5.37 -4.54
C ALA A 62 4.97 5.24 -6.05
N VAL A 63 5.51 6.18 -6.82
CA VAL A 63 5.45 6.12 -8.28
C VAL A 63 6.84 5.95 -8.89
N ARG A 64 6.92 5.09 -9.91
CA ARG A 64 8.11 4.91 -10.74
C ARG A 64 7.74 5.17 -12.19
N GLU A 65 8.62 5.84 -12.93
CA GLU A 65 8.50 5.95 -14.39
C GLU A 65 9.34 4.86 -15.05
N HIS A 66 8.75 4.12 -15.98
CA HIS A 66 9.43 3.15 -16.84
C HIS A 66 10.02 3.88 -18.04
N MET A 67 11.31 3.72 -18.23
CA MET A 67 12.08 4.37 -19.30
C MET A 67 12.18 3.44 -20.51
N GLU A 68 12.46 4.01 -21.69
CA GLU A 68 12.59 3.24 -22.94
C GLU A 68 13.75 2.22 -22.91
N ASP A 69 14.78 2.48 -22.11
CA ASP A 69 15.93 1.59 -21.91
C ASP A 69 15.63 0.40 -20.97
N GLY A 70 14.39 0.27 -20.49
CA GLY A 70 13.93 -0.78 -19.59
C GLY A 70 14.26 -0.53 -18.12
N THR A 71 14.87 0.59 -17.78
CA THR A 71 15.06 1.01 -16.38
C THR A 71 13.78 1.64 -15.82
N SER A 72 13.73 1.77 -14.49
CA SER A 72 12.68 2.56 -13.84
C SER A 72 13.26 3.54 -12.84
N ILE A 73 12.67 4.73 -12.78
CA ILE A 73 13.16 5.85 -11.96
C ILE A 73 12.04 6.28 -11.00
N PRO A 74 12.30 6.39 -9.69
CA PRO A 74 11.32 6.93 -8.76
C PRO A 74 11.02 8.39 -9.10
N ARG A 75 9.75 8.78 -9.10
CA ARG A 75 9.33 10.17 -9.34
C ARG A 75 8.65 10.73 -8.10
N THR A 76 8.82 12.03 -7.88
CA THR A 76 7.93 12.76 -6.99
C THR A 76 6.53 12.84 -7.61
N MET A 77 5.51 13.09 -6.81
CA MET A 77 4.17 13.35 -7.32
C MET A 77 3.42 14.37 -6.48
N GLU A 78 2.62 15.19 -7.14
CA GLU A 78 1.54 15.93 -6.49
C GLU A 78 0.36 14.98 -6.30
N LEU A 79 -0.26 14.98 -5.11
CA LEU A 79 -1.42 14.14 -4.87
C LEU A 79 -2.43 14.77 -3.92
N LYS A 80 -3.69 14.38 -4.13
CA LYS A 80 -4.81 14.60 -3.21
C LYS A 80 -5.61 13.33 -3.19
N GLY A 81 -6.19 12.99 -2.05
CA GLY A 81 -7.03 11.81 -1.99
C GLY A 81 -8.04 11.89 -0.87
N LYS A 82 -8.97 10.96 -0.92
CA LYS A 82 -10.00 10.77 0.09
C LYS A 82 -10.27 9.29 0.29
N THR A 83 -10.88 9.00 1.41
CA THR A 83 -11.29 7.67 1.81
C THR A 83 -12.64 7.71 2.49
N TRP A 84 -13.44 6.67 2.28
CA TRP A 84 -14.77 6.55 2.89
C TRP A 84 -15.13 5.10 3.17
N ASP A 85 -15.89 4.90 4.24
CA ASP A 85 -16.53 3.64 4.57
C ASP A 85 -17.86 3.47 3.80
N LEU A 86 -18.52 2.33 3.97
CA LEU A 86 -19.84 2.08 3.36
C LEU A 86 -20.95 3.00 3.88
N LEU A 87 -20.76 3.62 5.06
CA LEU A 87 -21.65 4.62 5.62
C LEU A 87 -21.39 6.03 5.04
N GLN A 88 -20.51 6.13 4.04
CA GLN A 88 -20.11 7.34 3.32
C GLN A 88 -19.44 8.40 4.20
N SER A 89 -18.89 8.01 5.34
CA SER A 89 -18.08 8.91 6.17
C SER A 89 -16.77 9.24 5.46
N THR A 90 -16.72 10.40 4.81
CA THR A 90 -15.62 10.79 3.92
C THR A 90 -14.55 11.59 4.65
N HIS A 91 -13.30 11.19 4.48
CA HIS A 91 -12.13 11.86 5.03
C HIS A 91 -11.12 12.14 3.91
N HIS A 92 -10.53 13.34 3.92
CA HIS A 92 -9.42 13.66 3.02
C HIS A 92 -8.10 13.20 3.64
N PHE A 93 -7.19 12.72 2.79
CA PHE A 93 -5.87 12.31 3.23
C PHE A 93 -4.95 13.50 3.43
N GLU A 94 -4.18 13.44 4.50
CA GLU A 94 -2.99 14.26 4.72
C GLU A 94 -1.77 13.37 4.47
N PHE A 95 -1.12 13.57 3.32
CA PHE A 95 0.03 12.76 2.93
C PHE A 95 1.33 13.37 3.44
N GLN A 96 2.15 12.54 4.09
CA GLN A 96 3.55 12.85 4.41
C GLN A 96 4.46 12.25 3.34
N GLU A 97 5.32 13.07 2.75
CA GLU A 97 6.41 12.61 1.89
C GLU A 97 7.57 12.07 2.73
N VAL A 98 8.05 10.87 2.40
CA VAL A 98 9.19 10.21 3.04
C VAL A 98 10.19 9.80 1.97
N ARG A 99 11.48 10.09 2.21
CA ARG A 99 12.58 9.77 1.28
C ARG A 99 13.54 8.78 1.91
N GLU A 100 13.62 7.59 1.31
CA GLU A 100 14.55 6.52 1.70
C GLU A 100 15.39 6.14 0.47
N ASN A 101 16.53 6.81 0.29
CA ASN A 101 17.31 6.78 -0.95
C ASN A 101 17.43 5.39 -1.61
N PRO A 102 17.00 5.24 -2.89
CA PRO A 102 16.43 6.24 -3.79
C PRO A 102 14.88 6.36 -3.77
N ALA A 103 14.18 5.66 -2.89
CA ALA A 103 12.71 5.60 -2.86
C ALA A 103 12.05 6.88 -2.30
N ILE A 104 10.88 7.22 -2.85
CA ILE A 104 10.02 8.31 -2.41
C ILE A 104 8.64 7.73 -2.13
N TYR A 105 8.16 7.88 -0.90
CA TYR A 105 6.88 7.38 -0.42
C TYR A 105 5.97 8.51 0.01
N TYR A 106 4.67 8.33 -0.20
CA TYR A 106 3.63 9.19 0.32
C TYR A 106 2.73 8.37 1.23
N ILE A 107 2.78 8.68 2.52
CA ILE A 107 2.12 7.93 3.58
C ILE A 107 0.98 8.77 4.14
N ALA A 108 -0.22 8.22 4.19
CA ALA A 108 -1.35 8.82 4.90
C ALA A 108 -1.91 7.86 5.95
N GLU A 109 -2.02 8.34 7.19
CA GLU A 109 -2.71 7.63 8.27
C GLU A 109 -4.22 7.77 8.15
N PHE A 110 -4.96 6.71 8.49
CA PHE A 110 -6.39 6.77 8.68
C PHE A 110 -6.85 5.78 9.75
N LYS A 111 -8.03 6.07 10.33
CA LYS A 111 -8.70 5.17 11.27
C LYS A 111 -9.74 4.33 10.54
N TYR A 112 -9.99 3.13 11.03
CA TYR A 112 -10.96 2.18 10.47
C TYR A 112 -11.66 1.38 11.56
N LEU A 113 -12.85 0.84 11.26
CA LEU A 113 -13.54 -0.14 12.09
C LEU A 113 -13.20 -1.57 11.65
N ASN A 114 -13.19 -2.51 12.59
CA ASN A 114 -12.97 -3.92 12.26
C ASN A 114 -14.00 -4.44 11.24
N GLU A 115 -13.52 -5.24 10.28
CA GLU A 115 -14.32 -5.86 9.21
C GLU A 115 -14.99 -4.89 8.24
N GLU A 116 -14.55 -3.62 8.19
CA GLU A 116 -15.12 -2.65 7.27
C GLU A 116 -14.52 -2.75 5.86
N TRP A 117 -15.36 -2.43 4.86
CA TRP A 117 -14.88 -2.13 3.52
C TRP A 117 -14.52 -0.65 3.41
N ARG A 118 -13.25 -0.39 3.12
CA ARG A 118 -12.74 0.97 2.89
C ARG A 118 -12.50 1.22 1.41
N HIS A 119 -12.95 2.38 0.95
CA HIS A 119 -12.69 2.88 -0.39
C HIS A 119 -11.64 3.99 -0.36
N PHE A 120 -10.84 4.04 -1.41
CA PHE A 120 -9.79 5.02 -1.61
C PHE A 120 -9.94 5.60 -3.01
N GLU A 121 -9.82 6.92 -3.12
CA GLU A 121 -9.69 7.62 -4.40
C GLU A 121 -8.55 8.63 -4.28
N VAL A 122 -7.54 8.47 -5.12
CA VAL A 122 -6.34 9.31 -5.12
C VAL A 122 -6.16 9.90 -6.51
N TYR A 123 -6.07 11.21 -6.57
CA TYR A 123 -5.68 11.97 -7.75
C TYR A 123 -4.20 12.27 -7.62
N PHE A 124 -3.39 11.80 -8.57
CA PHE A 124 -1.95 11.99 -8.51
C PHE A 124 -1.38 12.40 -9.87
N ARG A 125 -0.34 13.24 -9.83
CA ARG A 125 0.41 13.69 -11.00
C ARG A 125 1.90 13.50 -10.75
N PRO A 126 2.52 12.47 -11.35
CA PRO A 126 3.97 12.28 -11.28
C PRO A 126 4.72 13.45 -11.90
N GLU A 127 5.92 13.72 -11.41
CA GLU A 127 6.82 14.69 -12.01
C GLU A 127 7.14 14.33 -13.46
N GLY A 128 6.95 15.28 -14.37
CA GLY A 128 7.06 15.09 -15.82
C GLY A 128 5.76 14.69 -16.52
N ALA A 129 4.71 14.29 -15.78
CA ALA A 129 3.41 14.01 -16.35
C ALA A 129 2.64 15.31 -16.66
N THR A 130 1.96 15.34 -17.80
CA THR A 130 1.12 16.47 -18.21
C THR A 130 -0.32 16.36 -17.73
N GLN A 131 -0.75 15.18 -17.28
CA GLN A 131 -2.10 14.89 -16.82
C GLN A 131 -2.13 14.33 -15.40
N THR A 132 -3.26 14.49 -14.73
CA THR A 132 -3.55 13.88 -13.43
C THR A 132 -4.23 12.54 -13.65
N TYR A 133 -3.73 11.50 -12.97
CA TYR A 133 -4.31 10.16 -12.96
C TYR A 133 -5.22 9.97 -11.75
N THR A 134 -6.15 9.02 -11.84
CA THR A 134 -7.04 8.66 -10.73
C THR A 134 -6.83 7.19 -10.39
N PHE A 135 -6.40 6.91 -9.17
CA PHE A 135 -6.28 5.58 -8.60
C PHE A 135 -7.45 5.30 -7.65
N LYS A 136 -8.04 4.11 -7.74
CA LYS A 136 -9.14 3.66 -6.89
C LYS A 136 -8.86 2.29 -6.32
N LEU A 137 -9.04 2.16 -5.01
CA LEU A 137 -8.90 0.89 -4.31
C LEU A 137 -10.10 0.66 -3.41
N ARG A 138 -10.51 -0.60 -3.29
CA ARG A 138 -11.44 -1.07 -2.26
C ARG A 138 -10.76 -2.19 -1.49
N GLN A 139 -10.61 -2.03 -0.17
CA GLN A 139 -9.94 -2.98 0.70
C GLN A 139 -10.81 -3.30 1.91
N GLN A 140 -10.87 -4.58 2.29
CA GLN A 140 -11.48 -4.98 3.56
C GLN A 140 -10.41 -4.95 4.66
N LEU A 141 -10.72 -4.30 5.77
CA LEU A 141 -9.78 -4.10 6.87
C LEU A 141 -10.18 -4.93 8.09
N TYR A 142 -9.18 -5.49 8.76
CA TYR A 142 -9.34 -6.27 9.97
C TYR A 142 -8.46 -5.67 11.05
N THR A 143 -8.97 -5.67 12.27
CA THR A 143 -8.19 -5.34 13.44
C THR A 143 -7.31 -6.53 13.82
N ASP A 144 -6.05 -6.24 14.16
CA ASP A 144 -5.10 -7.24 14.66
C ASP A 144 -5.17 -7.44 16.19
#